data_AF-I0J157-F1
#
_entry.id   AF-I0J157-F1
#
_cell.length_a   1.000
_cell.length_b   1.000
_cell.length_c   1.000
_cell.angle_alpha   90.00
_cell.angle_beta   90.00
_cell.angle_gamma   90.00
#
_symmetry.space_group_name_H-M   'P 1'
#
loop_
_entity.id
_entity.type
_entity.pdbx_description
1 polymer ?
#
loop_
_entity_poly.entity_id
_entity_poly.type
_entity_poly.pdbx_seq_one_letter_code
_entity_poly.pdbx_strand_id
1 'polypeptide(L)' 'SLTLDPDTAHPRLVLSEDQKRVQWEEARNPVPDNPKRFDSSRCVLGCQGFNAGRHYWEVEVG' A
#
# COMPACT_ATOMS: atom_id res chain seq x y z
N SER A 1 6.36 3.16 13.16
CA SER A 1 5.04 3.60 12.67
C SER A 1 4.67 2.77 11.46
N LEU A 2 3.39 2.43 11.27
CA LEU A 2 2.94 1.75 10.05
C LEU A 2 3.22 2.62 8.81
N THR A 3 3.73 2.00 7.75
CA THR A 3 3.91 2.57 6.41
C THR A 3 3.49 1.53 5.37
N LEU A 4 3.15 2.01 4.18
CA LEU A 4 2.66 1.21 3.06
C LEU A 4 3.82 0.80 2.13
N ASP A 5 3.81 -0.45 1.66
CA ASP A 5 4.84 -1.00 0.78
C ASP A 5 4.53 -0.72 -0.70
N PRO A 6 5.30 0.15 -1.39
CA PRO A 6 5.07 0.50 -2.80
C PRO A 6 5.24 -0.68 -3.76
N ASP A 7 6.01 -1.71 -3.41
CA ASP A 7 6.19 -2.89 -4.27
C ASP A 7 4.88 -3.67 -4.39
N THR A 8 4.07 -3.67 -3.34
CA THR A 8 2.81 -4.42 -3.27
C THR A 8 1.64 -3.64 -3.85
N ALA A 9 1.74 -2.30 -3.91
CA ALA A 9 0.64 -1.43 -4.27
C ALA A 9 0.11 -1.71 -5.68
N HIS A 10 -1.22 -1.83 -5.77
CA HIS A 10 -1.89 -1.89 -7.05
C HIS A 10 -1.48 -0.69 -7.94
N PRO A 11 -1.21 -0.86 -9.24
CA PRO A 11 -0.75 0.21 -10.13
C PRO A 11 -1.63 1.46 -10.23
N ARG A 12 -2.86 1.43 -9.70
CA ARG A 12 -3.77 2.60 -9.62
C ARG A 12 -3.82 3.24 -8.23
N LEU A 13 -3.04 2.74 -7.28
CA LEU A 13 -2.89 3.35 -5.97
C LEU A 13 -1.65 4.24 -5.99
N VAL A 14 -1.82 5.50 -5.62
CA VAL A 14 -0.72 6.45 -5.43
C VAL A 14 -0.50 6.65 -3.95
N LEU A 15 0.76 6.49 -3.53
CA LEU A 15 1.21 6.64 -2.16
C LEU A 15 1.82 8.02 -1.96
N SER A 16 1.63 8.61 -0.77
CA SER A 16 2.38 9.80 -0.37
C SER A 16 3.87 9.48 -0.21
N GLU A 17 4.72 10.52 -0.24
CA GLU A 17 6.17 10.38 -0.06
C GLU A 17 6.53 9.72 1.30
N ASP A 18 5.75 10.02 2.35
CA ASP A 18 5.92 9.41 3.67
C ASP A 18 5.30 8.01 3.80
N GLN A 19 4.67 7.50 2.74
CA GLN A 19 4.04 6.19 2.65
C GLN A 19 2.93 5.94 3.68
N LYS A 20 2.26 6.99 4.15
CA LYS A 20 1.15 6.87 5.11
C LYS A 20 -0.22 7.15 4.54
N ARG A 21 -0.29 7.74 3.34
CA ARG A 21 -1.54 8.03 2.63
C ARG A 21 -1.58 7.23 1.34
N VAL A 22 -2.79 6.88 0.93
CA VAL A 22 -3.05 6.21 -0.33
C VAL A 22 -4.29 6.79 -0.98
N GLN A 23 -4.22 6.98 -2.30
CA GLN A 23 -5.34 7.44 -3.12
C GLN A 23 -5.52 6.52 -4.33
N TRP A 24 -6.77 6.30 -4.73
CA TRP A 24 -7.10 5.58 -5.96
C TRP A 24 -7.20 6.56 -7.14
N GLU A 25 -6.57 6.20 -8.26
CA GLU A 25 -6.65 6.94 -9.51
C GLU A 25 -7.40 6.16 -10.60
N GLU A 26 -7.97 6.90 -11.56
CA GLU A 26 -8.63 6.29 -12.71
C GLU A 26 -7.64 5.57 -13.63
N ALA A 27 -6.51 6.21 -13.89
CA ALA A 27 -5.45 5.73 -14.75
C ALA A 27 -4.49 4.77 -14.02
N ARG A 28 -3.96 3.81 -14.76
CA ARG A 28 -2.89 2.92 -14.30
C ARG A 28 -1.56 3.68 -14.37
N ASN A 29 -0.83 3.76 -13.26
CA ASN A 29 0.50 4.36 -13.24
C ASN A 29 1.55 3.43 -13.86
N PRO A 30 2.55 3.99 -14.57
CA PRO A 30 3.65 3.22 -15.14
C PRO A 30 4.64 2.85 -14.03
N VAL A 31 4.40 1.72 -13.36
CA VAL A 31 5.26 1.16 -12.32
C VAL A 31 5.99 -0.10 -12.84
N PRO A 32 7.20 -0.40 -12.35
CA PRO A 32 7.88 -1.64 -12.69
C PRO A 32 7.05 -2.86 -12.28
N ASP A 33 7.05 -3.85 -13.17
CA ASP A 33 6.47 -5.16 -12.88
C ASP A 33 7.28 -5.87 -11.80
N ASN A 34 6.61 -6.50 -10.84
CA ASN A 34 7.25 -7.28 -9.78
C ASN A 34 6.26 -8.29 -9.18
N PRO A 35 6.74 -9.46 -8.72
CA PRO A 35 5.88 -10.55 -8.26
C PRO A 35 5.14 -10.28 -6.93
N LYS A 36 5.49 -9.22 -6.20
CA LYS A 36 4.79 -8.84 -4.96
C LYS A 36 3.55 -7.99 -5.23
N ARG A 37 3.42 -7.44 -6.44
CA ARG A 37 2.41 -6.43 -6.77
C ARG A 37 1.02 -7.05 -6.88
N PHE A 38 0.02 -6.36 -6.34
CA PHE A 38 -1.36 -6.67 -6.65
C PHE A 38 -1.76 -6.09 -8.01
N ASP A 39 -1.89 -6.91 -9.05
CA ASP A 39 -2.38 -6.44 -10.36
C ASP A 39 -3.90 -6.47 -10.51
N SER A 40 -4.59 -7.33 -9.76
CA SER A 40 -6.06 -7.50 -9.87
C SER A 40 -6.84 -6.89 -8.70
N SER A 41 -6.26 -6.93 -7.49
CA SER A 41 -6.92 -6.44 -6.27
C SER A 41 -6.54 -4.99 -5.99
N ARG A 42 -7.51 -4.16 -5.56
CA ARG A 42 -7.29 -2.74 -5.18
C ARG A 42 -6.62 -2.61 -3.81
N CYS A 43 -5.46 -3.23 -3.64
CA CYS A 43 -4.80 -3.40 -2.35
C CYS A 43 -3.36 -2.90 -2.34
N VAL A 44 -2.87 -2.61 -1.14
CA VAL A 44 -1.47 -2.37 -0.78
C VAL A 44 -1.26 -2.93 0.62
N LEU A 45 -0.09 -3.49 0.91
CA LEU A 45 0.25 -3.99 2.24
C LEU A 45 1.00 -2.95 3.06
N GLY A 46 1.00 -3.12 4.38
CA GLY A 46 1.99 -2.47 5.24
C GLY A 46 3.35 -3.15 5.11
N CYS A 47 4.45 -2.41 5.30
CA CYS A 47 5.81 -2.95 5.18
C CYS A 47 6.13 -4.01 6.24
N GLN A 48 5.47 -3.96 7.40
CA GLN A 48 5.78 -4.83 8.53
C GLN A 48 4.76 -5.97 8.66
N GLY A 49 5.27 -7.21 8.62
CA GLY A 49 4.53 -8.40 9.03
C GLY A 49 4.71 -8.69 10.52
N PHE A 50 3.71 -9.31 11.14
CA PHE A 50 3.71 -9.64 12.57
C PHE A 50 3.40 -11.12 12.77
N ASN A 51 4.23 -11.83 13.54
CA ASN A 51 4.05 -13.27 13.80
C ASN A 51 3.50 -13.56 15.21
N ALA A 52 3.51 -12.58 16.11
CA ALA A 52 3.00 -12.68 17.48
C ALA A 52 2.83 -11.28 18.10
N GLY A 53 2.19 -11.21 19.27
CA GLY A 53 2.07 -9.99 20.08
C GLY A 53 0.76 -9.22 19.87
N ARG A 54 0.72 -7.97 20.33
CA ARG A 54 -0.41 -7.05 20.16
C ARG A 54 0.07 -5.82 19.41
N HIS A 55 -0.64 -5.47 18.34
CA HIS A 55 -0.30 -4.36 17.45
C HIS A 55 -1.54 -3.51 17.20
N TYR A 56 -1.35 -2.21 17.00
CA TYR A 56 -2.44 -1.26 16.83
C TYR A 56 -2.03 -0.14 15.86
N TRP A 57 -2.98 0.30 15.05
CA TRP A 57 -2.86 1.47 14.19
C TRP A 57 -4.25 2.07 13.96
N GLU A 58 -4.26 3.35 13.61
CA GLU A 58 -5.46 4.09 13.22
C GLU A 58 -5.36 4.48 11.76
N VAL A 59 -6.51 4.65 11.10
CA VAL A 59 -6.60 5.11 9.71
C VAL A 59 -7.63 6.22 9.67
N GLU A 60 -7.21 7.39 9.21
CA GLU A 60 -8.11 8.49 8.87
C GLU A 60 -8.72 8.23 7.48
N VAL A 61 -10.05 8.27 7.38
CA VAL A 61 -10.80 7.94 6.14
C VAL A 61 -11.64 9.09 5.60
N GLY A 62 -11.56 10.29 6.20
CA GLY A 62 -12.33 11.47 5.84
C GLY A 62 -11.64 12.75 6.30
#